data_AF-A0A2V9APT1-F1
#
_entry.id   AF-A0A2V9APT1-F1
#
_cell.length_a   1.000
_cell.length_b   1.000
_cell.length_c   1.000
_cell.angle_alpha   90.00
_cell.angle_beta   90.00
_cell.angle_gamma   90.00
#
_symmetry.space_group_name_H-M   'P 1'
#
loop_
_entity.id
_entity.type
_entity.pdbx_description
1 polymer ?
#
loop_
_entity_poly.entity_id
_entity_poly.type
_entity_poly.pdbx_seq_one_letter_code
_entity_poly.pdbx_strand_id
1 'polypeptide(L)'
;MDPFCHAKFSHSHKPFRESLYTPKCLRDRFCFLPQEVSGWPLPGQALQKGVGVPRFSHFKPQNLIGLFPPSLHSYVLTSLFLCLFSMPRQRLGQHFLADLDWREQIARAIRVSPHSLAPLVGGERSQKLPLSTAVTHCWIEMGAGHGEMTRHLLASDDPVTAIELDPSLAAGLRRLAKEFPQLTVVSGDILKTDLPALASGRRIRIYGNLPYYITSPILHHLFTHASLIDEMHFVIQTEVAARLAAAPGTRDYGYLSVVTQFYARPEIVFEIPREAFQPPPEVTSALVTLRLPGARAKLGLKDEARFLNFVKLSLSQKRKMLVNNLRSLAKPEKIRAALGSLNLRPDARAEQLTVAELAALHRLLEGS
;
A
#
# COMPACT_ATOMS: atom_id res chain seq x y z
N MET A 1 -19.03 29.42 -45.04
CA MET A 1 -18.32 29.78 -46.29
C MET A 1 -16.90 29.23 -46.12
N ASP A 2 -16.62 27.93 -46.17
CA ASP A 2 -16.80 26.95 -47.27
C ASP A 2 -16.24 27.43 -48.62
N PRO A 3 -15.69 26.59 -49.53
CA PRO A 3 -15.64 25.11 -49.48
C PRO A 3 -14.41 24.38 -50.16
N PHE A 4 -14.27 23.08 -49.84
CA PHE A 4 -14.02 21.91 -50.73
C PHE A 4 -12.80 21.76 -51.67
N CYS A 5 -12.09 20.62 -51.58
CA CYS A 5 -12.21 19.43 -52.47
C CYS A 5 -11.15 18.37 -52.10
N HIS A 6 -11.48 17.19 -51.56
CA HIS A 6 -11.95 15.95 -52.20
C HIS A 6 -10.94 15.17 -53.07
N ALA A 7 -10.61 13.95 -52.61
CA ALA A 7 -10.69 12.74 -53.43
C ALA A 7 -11.00 11.52 -52.56
N LYS A 8 -12.14 10.89 -52.86
CA LYS A 8 -12.64 9.59 -52.38
C LYS A 8 -12.34 8.52 -53.43
N PHE A 9 -12.12 7.28 -53.02
CA PHE A 9 -12.59 6.02 -53.64
C PHE A 9 -12.48 4.93 -52.55
N SER A 10 -13.56 4.49 -51.86
CA SER A 10 -14.46 3.35 -52.18
C SER A 10 -13.78 2.19 -52.91
N HIS A 11 -13.71 0.95 -52.38
CA HIS A 11 -14.86 0.11 -52.07
C HIS A 11 -14.55 -1.03 -51.08
N SER A 12 -15.50 -1.25 -50.16
CA SER A 12 -16.03 -2.51 -49.61
C SER A 12 -15.25 -3.83 -49.76
N HIS A 13 -14.97 -4.48 -48.62
CA HIS A 13 -15.55 -5.78 -48.23
C HIS A 13 -15.11 -6.18 -46.80
N LYS A 14 -16.08 -6.45 -45.92
CA LYS A 14 -15.96 -7.31 -44.72
C LYS A 14 -16.30 -8.73 -45.19
N PRO A 15 -15.70 -9.82 -44.64
CA PRO A 15 -15.93 -10.17 -43.23
C PRO A 15 -14.77 -10.85 -42.46
N PHE A 16 -14.92 -10.84 -41.13
CA PHE A 16 -14.49 -11.83 -40.13
C PHE A 16 -13.30 -12.76 -40.43
N ARG A 17 -12.22 -12.65 -39.62
CA ARG A 17 -11.43 -13.80 -39.14
C ARG A 17 -10.61 -13.44 -37.90
N GLU A 18 -10.51 -14.44 -37.03
CA GLU A 18 -9.77 -14.50 -35.77
C GLU A 18 -8.26 -14.25 -35.96
N SER A 19 -7.62 -13.64 -34.96
CA SER A 19 -6.19 -13.84 -34.71
C SER A 19 -5.88 -13.57 -33.24
N LEU A 20 -5.68 -14.68 -32.53
CA LEU A 20 -5.04 -14.79 -31.23
C LEU A 20 -3.54 -14.50 -31.39
N TYR A 21 -3.00 -13.62 -30.55
CA TYR A 21 -1.57 -13.62 -30.23
C TYR A 21 -1.42 -13.81 -28.72
N THR A 22 -1.16 -15.06 -28.33
CA THR A 22 -0.67 -15.46 -27.01
C THR A 22 0.87 -15.52 -27.06
N PRO A 23 1.61 -15.01 -26.06
CA PRO A 23 3.05 -15.24 -25.97
C PRO A 23 3.33 -16.64 -25.40
N LYS A 24 4.12 -17.40 -26.17
CA LYS A 24 4.96 -18.52 -25.73
C LYS A 24 5.79 -18.14 -24.50
N CYS A 25 5.69 -18.91 -23.41
CA CYS A 25 6.83 -19.31 -22.58
C CYS A 25 6.37 -20.28 -21.47
N LEU A 26 6.22 -21.56 -21.82
CA LEU A 26 6.07 -22.66 -20.84
C LEU A 26 6.42 -24.00 -21.51
N ARG A 27 7.51 -24.04 -22.29
CA ARG A 27 7.94 -25.27 -22.99
C ARG A 27 9.39 -25.71 -22.80
N ASP A 28 10.14 -25.10 -21.88
CA ASP A 28 11.58 -25.40 -21.73
C ASP A 28 11.97 -25.87 -20.32
N ARG A 29 11.17 -26.73 -19.66
CA ARG A 29 11.62 -27.46 -18.45
C ARG A 29 11.11 -28.90 -18.32
N PHE A 30 10.89 -29.59 -19.44
CA PHE A 30 10.72 -31.05 -19.43
C PHE A 30 11.27 -31.66 -20.71
N CYS A 31 12.59 -31.68 -20.85
CA CYS A 31 13.28 -32.52 -21.84
C CYS A 31 14.34 -33.30 -21.07
N PHE A 32 14.01 -34.53 -20.68
CA PHE A 32 14.91 -35.69 -20.58
C PHE A 32 14.11 -36.87 -20.01
N LEU A 33 13.25 -37.48 -20.82
CA LEU A 33 12.77 -38.84 -20.63
C LEU A 33 12.70 -39.53 -22.01
N PRO A 34 13.12 -40.81 -22.14
CA PRO A 34 13.21 -41.49 -23.43
C PRO A 34 11.84 -41.70 -24.08
N GLN A 35 11.79 -41.65 -25.41
CA GLN A 35 10.62 -41.95 -26.22
C GLN A 35 10.19 -43.42 -26.05
N GLU A 36 9.04 -43.64 -25.41
CA GLU A 36 8.11 -44.76 -25.71
C GLU A 36 6.87 -44.66 -24.81
N VAL A 37 5.92 -43.78 -25.13
CA VAL A 37 4.50 -43.97 -24.77
C VAL A 37 3.64 -43.27 -25.83
N SER A 38 3.21 -44.03 -26.84
CA SER A 38 2.13 -43.64 -27.75
C SER A 38 0.77 -43.77 -27.05
N GLY A 39 -0.03 -42.70 -27.03
CA GLY A 39 -1.48 -42.81 -26.81
C GLY A 39 -2.06 -42.13 -25.57
N TRP A 40 -1.93 -40.81 -25.42
CA TRP A 40 -2.78 -40.00 -24.54
C TRP A 40 -3.11 -38.65 -25.22
N PRO A 41 -4.36 -38.15 -25.13
CA PRO A 41 -4.76 -36.94 -25.85
C PRO A 41 -4.25 -35.67 -25.15
N LEU A 42 -3.86 -34.67 -25.94
CA LEU A 42 -3.52 -33.33 -25.47
C LEU A 42 -4.77 -32.60 -24.92
N PRO A 43 -4.62 -31.69 -23.94
CA PRO A 43 -5.75 -31.02 -23.29
C PRO A 43 -6.34 -29.95 -24.21
N GLY A 44 -7.36 -30.33 -24.97
CA GLY A 44 -8.14 -29.44 -25.82
C GLY A 44 -9.47 -30.02 -26.32
N GLN A 45 -9.85 -31.25 -25.92
CA GLN A 45 -11.04 -31.94 -26.42
C GLN A 45 -11.97 -32.45 -25.30
N ALA A 46 -12.06 -31.73 -24.18
CA ALA A 46 -13.03 -32.02 -23.12
C ALA A 46 -13.96 -30.82 -22.88
N LEU A 47 -14.66 -30.39 -23.93
CA LEU A 47 -15.74 -29.39 -23.86
C LEU A 47 -16.86 -29.70 -24.86
N GLN A 48 -17.19 -30.99 -25.00
CA GLN A 48 -18.47 -31.44 -25.58
C GLN A 48 -18.84 -32.77 -24.93
N LYS A 49 -19.43 -32.68 -23.74
CA LYS A 49 -20.29 -33.67 -23.06
C LYS A 49 -20.36 -33.22 -21.60
N GLY A 50 -21.49 -32.64 -21.21
CA GLY A 50 -21.71 -32.03 -19.90
C GLY A 50 -21.49 -33.00 -18.74
N VAL A 51 -20.26 -33.05 -18.24
CA VAL A 51 -19.87 -33.72 -17.00
C VAL A 51 -19.18 -32.67 -16.12
N GLY A 52 -19.71 -32.46 -14.92
CA GLY A 52 -19.23 -31.44 -13.99
C GLY A 52 -17.78 -31.65 -13.59
N VAL A 53 -16.99 -30.57 -13.61
CA VAL A 53 -15.63 -30.52 -13.08
C VAL A 53 -15.71 -30.40 -11.55
N PRO A 54 -15.21 -31.35 -10.74
CA PRO A 54 -15.22 -31.19 -9.29
C PRO A 54 -14.14 -30.19 -8.84
N ARG A 55 -14.47 -29.39 -7.81
CA ARG A 55 -13.56 -28.44 -7.16
C ARG A 55 -12.34 -29.17 -6.57
N PHE A 56 -11.15 -28.64 -6.85
CA PHE A 56 -9.89 -29.02 -6.17
C PHE A 56 -9.93 -28.57 -4.70
N SER A 57 -10.59 -29.33 -3.83
CA SER A 57 -10.47 -29.14 -2.38
C SER A 57 -10.37 -30.45 -1.58
N HIS A 58 -10.41 -31.62 -2.23
CA HIS A 58 -10.29 -32.91 -1.56
C HIS A 58 -9.36 -33.87 -2.31
N PHE A 59 -8.05 -33.67 -2.19
CA PHE A 59 -7.08 -34.72 -2.48
C PHE A 59 -6.10 -34.85 -1.32
N LYS A 60 -6.16 -35.98 -0.60
CA LYS A 60 -5.14 -36.36 0.38
C LYS A 60 -3.89 -36.82 -0.40
N PRO A 61 -2.67 -36.44 0.02
CA PRO A 61 -1.43 -36.74 -0.72
C PRO A 61 -1.13 -38.24 -0.86
N GLN A 62 -1.81 -39.08 -0.08
CA GLN A 62 -1.67 -40.54 -0.10
C GLN A 62 -2.22 -41.19 -1.39
N ASN A 63 -3.09 -40.49 -2.15
CA ASN A 63 -3.73 -41.04 -3.36
C ASN A 63 -2.95 -40.81 -4.66
N LEU A 64 -1.82 -40.09 -4.64
CA LEU A 64 -0.99 -39.82 -5.82
C LEU A 64 0.14 -40.85 -6.04
N ILE A 65 0.45 -41.64 -5.02
CA ILE A 65 1.53 -42.62 -5.04
C ILE A 65 1.16 -43.83 -5.92
N GLY A 66 -0.13 -44.19 -5.99
CA GLY A 66 -0.61 -45.37 -6.75
C GLY A 66 -0.58 -45.22 -8.27
N LEU A 67 -0.24 -44.05 -8.81
CA LEU A 67 -0.22 -43.77 -10.26
C LEU A 67 1.17 -43.90 -10.90
N PHE A 68 2.21 -44.21 -10.11
CA PHE A 68 3.60 -44.29 -10.60
C PHE A 68 4.26 -45.63 -10.20
N PRO A 69 5.15 -46.19 -11.05
CA PRO A 69 5.87 -47.42 -10.74
C PRO A 69 6.79 -47.24 -9.50
N PRO A 70 7.03 -48.32 -8.72
CA PRO A 70 7.73 -48.25 -7.44
C PRO A 70 9.18 -47.72 -7.53
N SER A 71 9.80 -47.75 -8.70
CA SER A 71 11.12 -47.18 -8.97
C SER A 71 11.18 -45.64 -8.92
N LEU A 72 10.02 -44.96 -9.00
CA LEU A 72 9.94 -43.49 -9.03
C LEU A 72 9.37 -42.88 -7.73
N HIS A 73 8.95 -43.69 -6.76
CA HIS A 73 8.34 -43.19 -5.52
C HIS A 73 9.28 -42.30 -4.70
N SER A 74 10.57 -42.64 -4.62
CA SER A 74 11.55 -41.83 -3.88
C SER A 74 11.74 -40.44 -4.50
N TYR A 75 11.81 -40.35 -5.84
CA TYR A 75 11.96 -39.08 -6.55
C TYR A 75 10.69 -38.23 -6.52
N VAL A 76 9.51 -38.84 -6.71
CA VAL A 76 8.22 -38.14 -6.64
C VAL A 76 7.96 -37.64 -5.23
N LEU A 77 8.26 -38.44 -4.19
CA LEU A 77 8.13 -38.00 -2.81
C LEU A 77 9.11 -36.86 -2.50
N THR A 78 10.37 -36.96 -2.90
CA THR A 78 11.38 -35.91 -2.63
C THR A 78 11.04 -34.62 -3.37
N SER A 79 10.58 -34.71 -4.62
CA SER A 79 10.16 -33.55 -5.41
C SER A 79 8.84 -32.95 -4.93
N LEU A 80 7.86 -33.76 -4.46
CA LEU A 80 6.67 -33.24 -3.80
C LEU A 80 7.01 -32.60 -2.45
N PHE A 81 7.93 -33.19 -1.69
CA PHE A 81 8.37 -32.66 -0.40
C PHE A 81 9.09 -31.33 -0.58
N LEU A 82 9.98 -31.22 -1.57
CA LEU A 82 10.62 -29.97 -1.97
C LEU A 82 9.59 -28.92 -2.43
N CYS A 83 8.62 -29.29 -3.28
CA CYS A 83 7.55 -28.36 -3.70
C CYS A 83 6.63 -27.94 -2.54
N LEU A 84 6.33 -28.82 -1.60
CA LEU A 84 5.47 -28.53 -0.44
C LEU A 84 6.20 -27.73 0.65
N PHE A 85 7.54 -27.84 0.75
CA PHE A 85 8.38 -27.05 1.66
C PHE A 85 8.91 -25.74 1.07
N SER A 86 8.90 -25.56 -0.26
CA SER A 86 9.36 -24.31 -0.92
C SER A 86 8.25 -23.35 -1.36
N MET A 87 7.00 -23.56 -0.96
CA MET A 87 5.98 -22.53 -1.12
C MET A 87 5.89 -21.68 0.16
N PRO A 88 6.33 -20.41 0.16
CA PRO A 88 6.05 -19.51 1.26
C PRO A 88 4.54 -19.44 1.44
N ARG A 89 4.05 -19.94 2.58
CA ARG A 89 2.63 -19.87 2.94
C ARG A 89 2.29 -18.39 3.13
N GLN A 90 1.69 -17.77 2.12
CA GLN A 90 1.09 -16.45 2.21
C GLN A 90 -0.11 -16.50 3.16
N ARG A 91 0.13 -16.47 4.47
CA ARG A 91 -0.95 -16.48 5.46
C ARG A 91 -1.60 -15.11 5.62
N LEU A 92 -0.93 -14.04 5.16
CA LEU A 92 -1.29 -12.65 5.45
C LEU A 92 -1.30 -11.72 4.22
N GLY A 93 -1.27 -12.26 2.99
CA GLY A 93 -1.21 -11.43 1.77
C GLY A 93 0.06 -10.58 1.65
N GLN A 94 1.19 -11.13 2.10
CA GLN A 94 2.49 -10.44 2.12
C GLN A 94 3.13 -10.42 0.72
N HIS A 95 3.57 -9.24 0.30
CA HIS A 95 4.36 -9.00 -0.91
C HIS A 95 5.71 -8.41 -0.50
N PHE A 96 6.78 -9.20 -0.58
CA PHE A 96 8.11 -8.73 -0.18
C PHE A 96 8.74 -7.94 -1.31
N LEU A 97 9.31 -6.77 -1.02
CA LEU A 97 10.02 -5.97 -2.01
C LEU A 97 11.33 -6.69 -2.36
N ALA A 98 11.35 -7.49 -3.42
CA ALA A 98 12.43 -8.41 -3.75
C ALA A 98 13.56 -7.74 -4.55
N ASP A 99 13.21 -6.73 -5.34
CA ASP A 99 14.12 -6.04 -6.25
C ASP A 99 15.03 -5.05 -5.49
N LEU A 100 16.35 -5.18 -5.69
CA LEU A 100 17.37 -4.38 -5.00
C LEU A 100 17.40 -2.92 -5.48
N ASP A 101 17.14 -2.68 -6.76
CA ASP A 101 17.15 -1.32 -7.32
C ASP A 101 15.97 -0.53 -6.77
N TRP A 102 14.81 -1.16 -6.60
CA TRP A 102 13.66 -0.51 -5.96
C TRP A 102 13.87 -0.27 -4.46
N ARG A 103 14.51 -1.17 -3.72
CA ARG A 103 14.91 -0.92 -2.32
C ARG A 103 15.82 0.31 -2.23
N GLU A 104 16.82 0.38 -3.10
CA GLU A 104 17.76 1.51 -3.16
C GLU A 104 17.07 2.82 -3.55
N GLN A 105 16.16 2.80 -4.53
CA GLN A 105 15.36 3.98 -4.91
C GLN A 105 14.50 4.49 -3.75
N ILE A 106 13.83 3.59 -3.02
CA ILE A 106 13.07 3.95 -1.81
C ILE A 106 14.01 4.51 -0.75
N ALA A 107 15.15 3.85 -0.49
CA ALA A 107 16.12 4.29 0.49
C ALA A 107 16.64 5.71 0.18
N ARG A 108 16.90 6.02 -1.09
CA ARG A 108 17.28 7.38 -1.52
C ARG A 108 16.15 8.39 -1.27
N ALA A 109 14.93 8.04 -1.66
CA ALA A 109 13.77 8.93 -1.50
C ALA A 109 13.49 9.28 -0.02
N ILE A 110 13.68 8.32 0.89
CA ILE A 110 13.46 8.51 2.33
C ILE A 110 14.74 8.90 3.09
N ARG A 111 15.84 9.17 2.36
CA ARG A 111 17.12 9.69 2.88
C ARG A 111 17.84 8.73 3.85
N VAL A 112 17.80 7.44 3.55
CA VAL A 112 18.49 6.36 4.31
C VAL A 112 19.38 5.49 3.41
N SER A 113 19.58 5.88 2.15
CA SER A 113 20.51 5.15 1.28
C SER A 113 21.96 5.34 1.75
N PRO A 114 22.75 4.25 1.90
CA PRO A 114 24.17 4.34 2.19
C PRO A 114 24.98 4.88 1.01
N HIS A 115 24.42 4.87 -0.21
CA HIS A 115 25.08 5.29 -1.45
C HIS A 115 24.73 6.72 -1.87
N SER A 116 23.85 7.41 -1.15
CA SER A 116 23.52 8.81 -1.44
C SER A 116 24.68 9.72 -1.03
N LEU A 117 25.51 10.08 -2.01
CA LEU A 117 26.61 11.06 -1.88
C LEU A 117 26.14 12.53 -1.91
N ALA A 118 24.84 12.80 -1.90
CA ALA A 118 24.35 14.17 -1.83
C ALA A 118 24.67 14.76 -0.45
N PRO A 119 25.46 15.84 -0.34
CA PRO A 119 25.62 16.55 0.91
C PRO A 119 24.24 16.93 1.42
N LEU A 120 24.00 16.71 2.72
CA LEU A 120 22.88 17.31 3.42
C LEU A 120 22.89 18.81 3.07
N VAL A 121 21.91 19.29 2.31
CA VAL A 121 21.79 20.73 2.07
C VAL A 121 21.46 21.36 3.41
N GLY A 122 22.49 21.91 4.05
CA GLY A 122 22.47 22.45 5.42
C GLY A 122 23.46 21.81 6.42
N GLY A 123 24.25 20.80 6.04
CA GLY A 123 25.25 20.20 6.93
C GLY A 123 26.61 20.12 6.26
N GLU A 124 27.53 20.97 6.67
CA GLU A 124 28.96 20.74 6.43
C GLU A 124 29.30 19.31 6.87
N ARG A 125 30.18 18.64 6.10
CA ARG A 125 30.82 17.40 6.54
C ARG A 125 31.37 17.66 7.95
N SER A 126 30.69 17.12 8.95
CA SER A 126 31.16 17.19 10.33
C SER A 126 32.52 16.50 10.38
N GLN A 127 33.57 17.32 10.36
CA GLN A 127 34.69 17.08 11.24
C GLN A 127 34.09 16.68 12.58
N LYS A 128 34.46 15.49 13.05
CA LYS A 128 34.05 14.83 14.28
C LYS A 128 33.77 15.85 15.41
N LEU A 129 32.54 16.36 15.46
CA LEU A 129 32.07 17.30 16.47
C LEU A 129 31.72 16.48 17.72
N PRO A 130 31.90 16.99 18.94
CA PRO A 130 31.86 16.15 20.14
C PRO A 130 30.49 15.50 20.33
N LEU A 131 30.50 14.28 20.86
CA LEU A 131 29.31 13.55 21.31
C LEU A 131 28.53 14.38 22.34
N SER A 132 27.54 15.17 21.92
CA SER A 132 26.45 15.62 22.79
C SER A 132 25.21 16.16 22.04
N THR A 133 24.85 15.60 20.88
CA THR A 133 23.51 15.83 20.30
C THR A 133 22.69 14.58 20.50
N ALA A 134 21.77 14.60 21.47
CA ALA A 134 20.83 13.50 21.69
C ALA A 134 20.15 13.15 20.37
N VAL A 135 20.13 11.87 20.01
CA VAL A 135 19.44 11.39 18.81
C VAL A 135 17.97 11.81 18.90
N THR A 136 17.57 12.74 18.02
CA THR A 136 16.28 13.44 18.11
C THR A 136 15.14 12.64 17.50
N HIS A 137 15.45 11.65 16.66
CA HIS A 137 14.47 10.86 15.92
C HIS A 137 14.77 9.36 16.02
N CYS A 138 13.76 8.53 15.80
CA CYS A 138 13.92 7.09 15.63
C CYS A 138 13.07 6.60 14.46
N TRP A 139 13.48 5.48 13.87
CA TRP A 139 12.70 4.78 12.86
C TRP A 139 11.82 3.71 13.50
N ILE A 140 10.58 3.65 13.05
CA ILE A 140 9.70 2.50 13.27
C ILE A 140 9.39 1.88 11.91
N GLU A 141 9.83 0.65 11.72
CA GLU A 141 9.51 -0.16 10.54
C GLU A 141 8.34 -1.08 10.84
N MET A 142 7.28 -0.95 10.06
CA MET A 142 6.07 -1.74 10.17
C MET A 142 6.05 -2.87 9.14
N GLY A 143 5.93 -4.11 9.61
CA GLY A 143 5.95 -5.28 8.72
C GLY A 143 7.32 -5.44 8.08
N ALA A 144 8.36 -5.50 8.92
CA ALA A 144 9.75 -5.52 8.49
C ALA A 144 10.12 -6.75 7.64
N GLY A 145 9.30 -7.81 7.64
CA GLY A 145 9.51 -8.96 6.76
C GLY A 145 10.83 -9.66 7.05
N HIS A 146 11.64 -9.89 6.00
CA HIS A 146 12.99 -10.45 6.15
C HIS A 146 14.05 -9.39 6.46
N GLY A 147 13.64 -8.14 6.62
CA GLY A 147 14.50 -6.99 6.86
C GLY A 147 15.08 -6.40 5.57
N GLU A 148 14.30 -6.43 4.49
CA GLU A 148 14.65 -5.89 3.19
C GLU A 148 15.02 -4.41 3.27
N MET A 149 14.26 -3.63 4.05
CA MET A 149 14.51 -2.20 4.27
C MET A 149 15.15 -1.89 5.62
N THR A 150 15.04 -2.77 6.62
CA THR A 150 15.66 -2.58 7.94
C THR A 150 17.14 -2.19 7.84
N ARG A 151 17.92 -2.84 6.97
CA ARG A 151 19.35 -2.52 6.80
C ARG A 151 19.60 -1.12 6.24
N HIS A 152 18.75 -0.66 5.33
CA HIS A 152 18.84 0.71 4.82
C HIS A 152 18.49 1.72 5.93
N LEU A 153 17.45 1.47 6.71
CA LEU A 153 17.11 2.33 7.85
C LEU A 153 18.26 2.41 8.88
N LEU A 154 18.91 1.28 9.16
CA LEU A 154 20.06 1.20 10.07
C LEU A 154 21.29 1.99 9.59
N ALA A 155 21.40 2.29 8.30
CA ALA A 155 22.48 3.11 7.74
C ALA A 155 22.37 4.60 8.12
N SER A 156 21.27 5.03 8.73
CA SER A 156 21.08 6.41 9.19
C SER A 156 21.65 6.70 10.59
N ASP A 157 22.24 5.71 11.26
CA ASP A 157 22.71 5.74 12.66
C ASP A 157 21.63 6.05 13.73
N ASP A 158 20.38 6.30 13.32
CA ASP A 158 19.23 6.44 14.21
C ASP A 158 18.79 5.07 14.79
N PRO A 159 18.23 5.02 16.02
CA PRO A 159 17.57 3.82 16.55
C PRO A 159 16.46 3.35 15.63
N VAL A 160 16.42 2.05 15.35
CA VAL A 160 15.41 1.42 14.50
C VAL A 160 14.63 0.41 15.33
N THR A 161 13.30 0.50 15.32
CA THR A 161 12.41 -0.53 15.83
C THR A 161 11.69 -1.22 14.69
N ALA A 162 11.96 -2.51 14.48
CA ALA A 162 11.28 -3.35 13.51
C ALA A 162 10.12 -4.11 14.19
N ILE A 163 8.90 -3.87 13.72
CA ILE A 163 7.68 -4.52 14.21
C ILE A 163 7.25 -5.58 13.19
N GLU A 164 7.14 -6.83 13.61
CA GLU A 164 6.76 -7.94 12.75
C GLU A 164 5.76 -8.89 13.43
N LEU A 165 4.66 -9.19 12.74
CA LEU A 165 3.57 -10.03 13.24
C LEU A 165 3.91 -11.51 13.10
N ASP A 166 4.59 -11.92 12.03
CA ASP A 166 5.00 -13.30 11.81
C ASP A 166 6.18 -13.68 12.74
N PRO A 167 6.01 -14.62 13.69
CA PRO A 167 7.06 -14.98 14.63
C PRO A 167 8.32 -15.55 13.98
N SER A 168 8.21 -16.18 12.80
CA SER A 168 9.35 -16.75 12.08
C SER A 168 10.21 -15.67 11.44
N LEU A 169 9.58 -14.65 10.86
CA LEU A 169 10.26 -13.47 10.31
C LEU A 169 10.89 -12.64 11.43
N ALA A 170 10.17 -12.44 12.53
CA ALA A 170 10.68 -11.80 13.74
C ALA A 170 11.92 -12.51 14.30
N ALA A 171 11.97 -13.86 14.26
CA ALA A 171 13.16 -14.60 14.68
C ALA A 171 14.37 -14.35 13.76
N GLY A 172 14.15 -14.12 12.46
CA GLY A 172 15.17 -13.67 11.52
C GLY A 172 15.71 -12.28 11.85
N LEU A 173 14.83 -11.33 12.08
CA LEU A 173 15.17 -9.96 12.49
C LEU A 173 15.95 -9.93 13.81
N ARG A 174 15.63 -10.80 14.79
CA ARG A 174 16.40 -10.91 16.04
C ARG A 174 17.82 -11.41 15.83
N ARG A 175 18.11 -12.18 14.77
CA ARG A 175 19.48 -12.52 14.42
C ARG A 175 20.22 -11.28 13.89
N LEU A 176 19.57 -10.51 13.02
CA LEU A 176 20.09 -9.22 12.55
C LEU A 176 20.37 -8.25 13.71
N ALA A 177 19.50 -8.20 14.73
CA ALA A 177 19.70 -7.34 15.89
C ALA A 177 20.94 -7.69 16.73
N LYS A 178 21.52 -8.89 16.58
CA LYS A 178 22.81 -9.22 17.20
C LYS A 178 23.98 -8.52 16.53
N GLU A 179 23.84 -8.18 15.25
CA GLU A 179 24.84 -7.46 14.45
C GLU A 179 24.69 -5.94 14.58
N PHE A 180 23.47 -5.47 14.86
CA PHE A 180 23.12 -4.04 14.93
C PHE A 180 22.54 -3.67 16.30
N PRO A 181 23.35 -3.12 17.23
CA PRO A 181 22.90 -2.76 18.58
C PRO A 181 21.77 -1.72 18.61
N GLN A 182 21.64 -0.90 17.57
CA GLN A 182 20.56 0.09 17.46
C GLN A 182 19.23 -0.49 16.93
N LEU A 183 19.18 -1.79 16.57
CA LEU A 183 17.97 -2.47 16.12
C LEU A 183 17.23 -3.11 17.31
N THR A 184 15.99 -2.67 17.54
CA THR A 184 15.03 -3.33 18.43
C THR A 184 14.01 -4.08 17.60
N VAL A 185 13.70 -5.33 17.98
CA VAL A 185 12.70 -6.15 17.28
C VAL A 185 11.52 -6.41 18.19
N VAL A 186 10.34 -5.94 17.78
CA VAL A 186 9.07 -6.14 18.48
C VAL A 186 8.24 -7.13 17.68
N SER A 187 7.89 -8.26 18.28
CA SER A 187 6.98 -9.21 17.65
C SER A 187 5.56 -8.88 18.06
N GLY A 188 4.72 -8.45 17.12
CA GLY A 188 3.38 -7.99 17.45
C GLY A 188 2.63 -7.31 16.32
N ASP A 189 1.39 -6.95 16.64
CA ASP A 189 0.50 -6.18 15.77
C ASP A 189 0.73 -4.69 16.00
N ILE A 190 1.03 -3.95 14.91
CA ILE A 190 1.22 -2.50 14.98
C ILE A 190 0.02 -1.79 15.62
N LEU A 191 -1.21 -2.24 15.34
CA LEU A 191 -2.43 -1.60 15.85
C LEU A 191 -2.56 -1.69 17.38
N LYS A 192 -1.73 -2.53 18.02
CA LYS A 192 -1.69 -2.75 19.47
C LYS A 192 -0.37 -2.28 20.09
N THR A 193 0.53 -1.71 19.30
CA THR A 193 1.86 -1.32 19.76
C THR A 193 1.84 0.06 20.39
N ASP A 194 2.55 0.23 21.51
CA ASP A 194 2.72 1.52 22.17
C ASP A 194 3.84 2.34 21.51
N LEU A 195 3.49 3.12 20.49
CA LEU A 195 4.44 3.96 19.76
C LEU A 195 5.15 5.00 20.66
N PRO A 196 4.46 5.69 21.59
CA PRO A 196 5.13 6.57 22.55
C PRO A 196 6.24 5.88 23.36
N ALA A 197 6.00 4.66 23.85
CA ALA A 197 7.00 3.91 24.59
C ALA A 197 8.21 3.56 23.71
N LEU A 198 7.97 3.07 22.49
CA LEU A 198 9.05 2.75 21.54
C LEU A 198 9.88 3.98 21.15
N ALA A 199 9.23 5.14 21.01
CA ALA A 199 9.92 6.38 20.70
C ALA A 199 10.86 6.84 21.83
N SER A 200 10.52 6.51 23.08
CA SER A 200 11.31 6.87 24.26
C SER A 200 11.68 8.36 24.28
N GLY A 201 10.70 9.22 24.02
CA GLY A 201 10.86 10.68 23.98
C GLY A 201 11.42 11.26 22.66
N ARG A 202 11.76 10.42 21.69
CA ARG A 202 12.21 10.85 20.35
C ARG A 202 11.03 11.15 19.43
N ARG A 203 11.29 11.90 18.37
CA ARG A 203 10.38 12.04 17.23
C ARG A 203 10.40 10.76 16.38
N ILE A 204 9.28 10.44 15.73
CA ILE A 204 9.14 9.19 14.99
C ILE A 204 9.18 9.46 13.48
N ARG A 205 9.97 8.67 12.76
CA ARG A 205 9.80 8.43 11.32
C ARG A 205 9.35 6.99 11.09
N ILE A 206 8.41 6.81 10.19
CA ILE A 206 7.80 5.49 9.94
C ILE A 206 8.12 5.05 8.52
N TYR A 207 8.52 3.79 8.36
CA TYR A 207 8.52 3.10 7.07
C TYR A 207 7.62 1.87 7.15
N GLY A 208 6.89 1.56 6.09
CA GLY A 208 6.14 0.30 6.03
C GLY A 208 5.70 -0.05 4.62
N ASN A 209 5.86 -1.32 4.26
CA ASN A 209 5.20 -1.90 3.09
C ASN A 209 3.85 -2.48 3.53
N LEU A 210 2.79 -1.67 3.44
CA LEU A 210 1.55 -1.97 4.15
C LEU A 210 0.72 -3.02 3.43
N PRO A 211 0.14 -3.98 4.17
CA PRO A 211 -0.85 -4.88 3.61
C PRO A 211 -2.09 -4.11 3.13
N TYR A 212 -2.56 -4.47 1.94
CA TYR A 212 -3.56 -3.70 1.20
C TYR A 212 -4.93 -3.65 1.89
N TYR A 213 -5.29 -4.69 2.64
CA TYR A 213 -6.60 -4.83 3.26
C TYR A 213 -6.78 -4.06 4.58
N ILE A 214 -5.69 -3.60 5.23
CA ILE A 214 -5.74 -2.87 6.53
C ILE A 214 -5.06 -1.50 6.50
N THR A 215 -4.77 -0.94 5.33
CA THR A 215 -4.11 0.37 5.23
C THR A 215 -4.87 1.49 5.97
N SER A 216 -6.21 1.54 5.84
CA SER A 216 -7.03 2.57 6.51
C SER A 216 -7.00 2.47 8.05
N PRO A 217 -7.26 1.30 8.67
CA PRO A 217 -7.07 1.10 10.11
C PRO A 217 -5.67 1.50 10.61
N ILE A 218 -4.62 1.15 9.86
CA ILE A 218 -3.24 1.52 10.18
C ILE A 218 -3.08 3.03 10.21
N LEU A 219 -3.48 3.74 9.15
CA LEU A 219 -3.36 5.19 9.09
C LEU A 219 -4.13 5.88 10.24
N HIS A 220 -5.34 5.41 10.55
CA HIS A 220 -6.10 5.92 11.69
C HIS A 220 -5.36 5.75 13.02
N HIS A 221 -4.77 4.57 13.27
CA HIS A 221 -3.95 4.33 14.47
C HIS A 221 -2.70 5.22 14.51
N LEU A 222 -2.03 5.45 13.39
CA LEU A 222 -0.87 6.35 13.34
C LEU A 222 -1.27 7.80 13.57
N PHE A 223 -2.42 8.23 13.06
CA PHE A 223 -2.91 9.60 13.26
C PHE A 223 -3.28 9.93 14.72
N THR A 224 -3.63 8.94 15.56
CA THR A 224 -3.77 9.20 17.01
C THR A 224 -2.45 9.57 17.68
N HIS A 225 -1.32 9.27 17.04
CA HIS A 225 0.04 9.58 17.48
C HIS A 225 0.70 10.67 16.62
N ALA A 226 -0.07 11.40 15.81
CA ALA A 226 0.43 12.42 14.88
C ALA A 226 1.29 13.51 15.56
N SER A 227 1.09 13.77 16.85
CA SER A 227 1.91 14.72 17.60
C SER A 227 3.35 14.25 17.82
N LEU A 228 3.66 12.97 17.65
CA LEU A 228 5.00 12.37 17.83
C LEU A 228 5.72 12.08 16.51
N ILE A 229 5.00 12.08 15.39
CA ILE A 229 5.49 11.62 14.09
C ILE A 229 5.84 12.82 13.21
N ASP A 230 6.98 12.78 12.54
CA ASP A 230 7.39 13.79 11.55
C ASP A 230 7.08 13.36 10.11
N GLU A 231 7.45 12.13 9.77
CA GLU A 231 7.29 11.59 8.42
C GLU A 231 6.85 10.13 8.47
N MET A 232 5.96 9.76 7.55
CA MET A 232 5.58 8.37 7.31
C MET A 232 5.77 8.05 5.83
N HIS A 233 6.45 6.96 5.53
CA HIS A 233 6.74 6.50 4.17
C HIS A 233 6.13 5.12 3.97
N PHE A 234 5.18 5.03 3.05
CA PHE A 234 4.45 3.79 2.81
C PHE A 234 4.56 3.33 1.38
N VAL A 235 4.82 2.04 1.22
CA VAL A 235 4.55 1.33 -0.04
C VAL A 235 3.14 0.75 0.08
N ILE A 236 2.24 1.23 -0.78
CA ILE A 236 0.80 0.85 -0.83
C ILE A 236 0.31 0.76 -2.27
N GLN A 237 -0.88 0.21 -2.51
CA GLN A 237 -1.48 0.19 -3.84
C GLN A 237 -1.62 1.61 -4.42
N THR A 238 -1.34 1.76 -5.72
CA THR A 238 -1.42 3.07 -6.41
C THR A 238 -2.80 3.73 -6.26
N GLU A 239 -3.89 2.96 -6.29
CA GLU A 239 -5.24 3.52 -6.10
C GLU A 239 -5.47 4.08 -4.68
N VAL A 240 -4.86 3.47 -3.66
CA VAL A 240 -4.96 3.95 -2.29
C VAL A 240 -4.10 5.20 -2.14
N ALA A 241 -2.89 5.19 -2.70
CA ALA A 241 -2.02 6.36 -2.77
C ALA A 241 -2.72 7.57 -3.42
N ALA A 242 -3.39 7.35 -4.56
CA ALA A 242 -4.18 8.37 -5.25
C ALA A 242 -5.29 8.94 -4.34
N ARG A 243 -5.98 8.08 -3.57
CA ARG A 243 -7.01 8.52 -2.61
C ARG A 243 -6.44 9.32 -1.44
N LEU A 244 -5.24 8.99 -0.94
CA LEU A 244 -4.57 9.76 0.12
C LEU A 244 -4.25 11.19 -0.34
N ALA A 245 -3.69 11.30 -1.56
CA ALA A 245 -3.20 12.56 -2.12
C ALA A 245 -4.22 13.32 -2.99
N ALA A 246 -5.45 12.80 -3.13
CA ALA A 246 -6.46 13.39 -4.00
C ALA A 246 -6.77 14.85 -3.65
N ALA A 247 -6.91 15.71 -4.66
CA ALA A 247 -7.37 17.09 -4.49
C ALA A 247 -8.92 17.17 -4.43
N PRO A 248 -9.50 18.20 -3.76
CA PRO A 248 -10.94 18.43 -3.78
C PRO A 248 -11.51 18.50 -5.20
N GLY A 249 -12.71 17.96 -5.38
CA GLY A 249 -13.40 17.90 -6.68
C GLY A 249 -12.95 16.77 -7.59
N THR A 250 -11.91 16.02 -7.24
CA THR A 250 -11.45 14.86 -8.03
C THR A 250 -12.24 13.60 -7.70
N ARG A 251 -12.24 12.65 -8.65
CA ARG A 251 -12.93 11.36 -8.50
C ARG A 251 -12.45 10.57 -7.28
N ASP A 252 -11.16 10.64 -6.93
CA ASP A 252 -10.58 9.86 -5.85
C ASP A 252 -10.66 10.58 -4.48
N TYR A 253 -11.12 11.83 -4.45
CA TYR A 253 -11.34 12.58 -3.21
C TYR A 253 -12.47 11.98 -2.37
N GLY A 254 -12.22 11.87 -1.07
CA GLY A 254 -13.19 11.35 -0.11
C GLY A 254 -12.72 11.46 1.33
N TYR A 255 -13.36 10.69 2.21
CA TYR A 255 -13.07 10.70 3.65
C TYR A 255 -11.58 10.51 3.96
N LEU A 256 -10.96 9.50 3.33
CA LEU A 256 -9.55 9.19 3.57
C LEU A 256 -8.62 10.33 3.13
N SER A 257 -8.95 11.04 2.04
CA SER A 257 -8.22 12.23 1.57
C SER A 257 -8.27 13.34 2.63
N VAL A 258 -9.47 13.66 3.14
CA VAL A 258 -9.67 14.70 4.14
C VAL A 258 -8.93 14.36 5.44
N VAL A 259 -9.09 13.15 5.96
CA VAL A 259 -8.40 12.72 7.20
C VAL A 259 -6.89 12.78 7.03
N THR A 260 -6.37 12.29 5.91
CA THR A 260 -4.92 12.31 5.65
C THR A 260 -4.40 13.72 5.55
N GLN A 261 -5.08 14.61 4.81
CA GLN A 261 -4.69 16.01 4.65
C GLN A 261 -4.89 16.84 5.92
N PHE A 262 -5.80 16.41 6.79
CA PHE A 262 -5.97 17.00 8.12
C PHE A 262 -4.72 16.75 8.97
N TYR A 263 -4.22 15.52 9.03
CA TYR A 263 -3.07 15.16 9.86
C TYR A 263 -1.69 15.36 9.21
N ALA A 264 -1.60 15.26 7.89
CA ALA A 264 -0.34 15.26 7.14
C ALA A 264 -0.47 15.96 5.78
N ARG A 265 0.66 16.11 5.09
CA ARG A 265 0.76 16.56 3.70
C ARG A 265 1.17 15.36 2.84
N PRO A 266 0.23 14.70 2.14
CA PRO A 266 0.51 13.53 1.33
C PRO A 266 1.23 13.89 0.02
N GLU A 267 2.22 13.11 -0.35
CA GLU A 267 2.95 13.18 -1.61
C GLU A 267 3.15 11.76 -2.17
N ILE A 268 2.72 11.53 -3.41
CA ILE A 268 3.07 10.31 -4.15
C ILE A 268 4.45 10.56 -4.76
N VAL A 269 5.46 9.81 -4.30
CA VAL A 269 6.85 10.01 -4.70
C VAL A 269 7.12 9.37 -6.07
N PHE A 270 6.75 8.09 -6.22
CA PHE A 270 6.80 7.37 -7.49
C PHE A 270 5.95 6.09 -7.41
N GLU A 271 5.59 5.56 -8.58
CA GLU A 271 4.97 4.24 -8.72
C GLU A 271 6.03 3.14 -8.76
N ILE A 272 5.67 1.96 -8.25
CA ILE A 272 6.51 0.77 -8.16
C ILE A 272 5.81 -0.36 -8.93
N PRO A 273 6.48 -0.97 -9.92
CA PRO A 273 5.94 -2.06 -10.72
C PRO A 273 5.76 -3.32 -9.89
N ARG A 274 4.90 -4.22 -10.36
CA ARG A 274 4.50 -5.44 -9.62
C ARG A 274 5.64 -6.44 -9.52
N GLU A 275 6.48 -6.43 -10.53
CA GLU A 275 7.66 -7.26 -10.72
C GLU A 275 8.73 -6.97 -9.65
N ALA A 276 8.67 -5.81 -8.99
CA ALA A 276 9.54 -5.47 -7.87
C ALA A 276 9.29 -6.32 -6.62
N PHE A 277 8.16 -7.05 -6.56
CA PHE A 277 7.73 -7.80 -5.39
C PHE A 277 7.71 -9.32 -5.63
N GLN A 278 7.90 -10.07 -4.56
CA GLN A 278 7.75 -11.52 -4.54
C GLN A 278 6.90 -11.97 -3.35
N PRO A 279 5.78 -12.68 -3.58
CA PRO A 279 5.08 -12.81 -4.88
C PRO A 279 4.66 -11.43 -5.44
N PRO A 280 4.49 -11.29 -6.77
CA PRO A 280 3.99 -10.05 -7.33
C PRO A 280 2.53 -9.80 -6.91
N PRO A 281 2.14 -8.57 -6.51
CA PRO A 281 0.76 -8.20 -6.20
C PRO A 281 -0.14 -8.20 -7.44
N GLU A 282 -1.45 -8.07 -7.23
CA GLU A 282 -2.47 -7.97 -8.29
C GLU A 282 -2.55 -6.61 -8.99
N VAL A 283 -1.93 -5.59 -8.42
CA VAL A 283 -1.95 -4.20 -8.88
C VAL A 283 -0.61 -3.54 -8.60
N THR A 284 -0.32 -2.42 -9.26
CA THR A 284 0.88 -1.62 -8.99
C THR A 284 0.85 -1.01 -7.59
N SER A 285 2.04 -0.75 -7.06
CA SER A 285 2.22 -0.03 -5.80
C SER A 285 2.76 1.37 -6.05
N ALA A 286 2.79 2.20 -5.01
CA ALA A 286 3.44 3.50 -5.02
C ALA A 286 4.08 3.76 -3.67
N LEU A 287 5.21 4.46 -3.68
CA LEU A 287 5.78 5.07 -2.49
C LEU A 287 5.06 6.38 -2.21
N VAL A 288 4.44 6.50 -1.04
CA VAL A 288 3.78 7.72 -0.56
C VAL A 288 4.48 8.22 0.68
N THR A 289 4.78 9.51 0.73
CA THR A 289 5.29 10.20 1.91
C THR A 289 4.21 11.09 2.50
N LEU A 290 3.94 10.94 3.80
CA LEU A 290 3.06 11.78 4.58
C LEU A 290 3.92 12.61 5.54
N ARG A 291 4.03 13.92 5.30
CA ARG A 291 4.79 14.82 6.19
C ARG A 291 3.86 15.56 7.14
N LEU A 292 4.15 15.53 8.43
CA LEU A 292 3.34 16.20 9.45
C LEU A 292 3.90 17.60 9.77
N PRO A 293 3.08 18.50 10.35
CA PRO A 293 1.63 18.41 10.50
C PRO A 293 0.86 18.78 9.22
N GLY A 294 -0.36 18.28 9.06
CA GLY A 294 -1.28 18.68 7.98
C GLY A 294 -2.04 19.97 8.27
N ALA A 295 -3.25 20.10 7.70
CA ALA A 295 -4.11 21.26 7.88
C ALA A 295 -4.47 21.51 9.35
N ARG A 296 -4.54 20.47 10.19
CA ARG A 296 -4.83 20.52 11.63
C ARG A 296 -4.10 21.63 12.36
N ALA A 297 -2.79 21.80 12.10
CA ALA A 297 -1.96 22.78 12.80
C ALA A 297 -2.42 24.23 12.60
N LYS A 298 -3.13 24.53 11.51
CA LYS A 298 -3.62 25.89 11.20
C LYS A 298 -5.09 26.10 11.60
N LEU A 299 -5.84 25.04 11.86
CA LEU A 299 -7.29 25.11 12.03
C LEU A 299 -7.74 25.40 13.47
N GLY A 300 -6.88 25.14 14.47
CA GLY A 300 -7.16 25.50 15.87
C GLY A 300 -8.47 24.91 16.42
N LEU A 301 -8.84 23.70 15.99
CA LEU A 301 -10.09 23.06 16.41
C LEU A 301 -10.01 22.62 17.88
N LYS A 302 -11.06 22.92 18.66
CA LYS A 302 -11.16 22.51 20.07
C LYS A 302 -11.42 21.02 20.25
N ASP A 303 -12.28 20.44 19.40
CA ASP A 303 -12.65 19.03 19.42
C ASP A 303 -12.46 18.42 18.03
N GLU A 304 -11.31 17.77 17.84
CA GLU A 304 -10.98 17.11 16.57
C GLU A 304 -11.85 15.89 16.29
N ALA A 305 -12.27 15.17 17.33
CA ALA A 305 -13.09 13.97 17.18
C ALA A 305 -14.47 14.33 16.62
N ARG A 306 -15.08 15.41 17.11
CA ARG A 306 -16.33 15.95 16.53
C ARG A 306 -16.16 16.36 15.08
N PHE A 307 -15.08 17.07 14.77
CA PHE A 307 -14.81 17.47 13.38
C PHE A 307 -14.65 16.26 12.45
N LEU A 308 -13.91 15.22 12.86
CA LEU A 308 -13.75 14.02 12.04
C LEU A 308 -15.06 13.24 11.88
N ASN A 309 -15.91 13.21 12.91
CA ASN A 309 -17.27 12.65 12.81
C ASN A 309 -18.14 13.45 11.83
N PHE A 310 -18.04 14.79 11.86
CA PHE A 310 -18.69 15.67 10.89
C PHE A 310 -18.20 15.41 9.46
N VAL A 311 -16.90 15.26 9.24
CA VAL A 311 -16.31 14.91 7.94
C VAL A 311 -16.84 13.56 7.44
N LYS A 312 -16.88 12.55 8.32
CA LYS A 312 -17.42 11.22 8.01
C LYS A 312 -18.88 11.30 7.58
N LEU A 313 -19.71 12.08 8.29
CA LEU A 313 -21.10 12.29 7.94
C LEU A 313 -21.24 13.04 6.60
N SER A 314 -20.47 14.10 6.40
CA SER A 314 -20.45 14.91 5.17
C SER A 314 -20.19 14.07 3.93
N LEU A 315 -19.29 13.08 4.04
CA LEU A 315 -18.84 12.23 2.93
C LEU A 315 -19.53 10.85 2.90
N SER A 316 -20.60 10.66 3.68
CA SER A 316 -21.30 9.37 3.80
C SER A 316 -21.99 8.93 2.51
N GLN A 317 -22.63 9.86 1.77
CA GLN A 317 -23.22 9.60 0.47
C GLN A 317 -22.60 10.51 -0.59
N LYS A 318 -21.60 9.97 -1.29
CA LYS A 318 -20.77 10.67 -2.28
C LYS A 318 -21.57 11.45 -3.33
N ARG A 319 -22.65 10.86 -3.85
CA ARG A 319 -23.47 11.45 -4.92
C ARG A 319 -24.52 12.45 -4.43
N LYS A 320 -24.67 12.67 -3.12
CA LYS A 320 -25.65 13.61 -2.56
C LYS A 320 -25.00 14.96 -2.27
N MET A 321 -25.78 16.03 -2.42
CA MET A 321 -25.43 17.36 -1.93
C MET A 321 -25.17 17.32 -0.43
N LEU A 322 -24.26 18.18 0.04
CA LEU A 322 -23.87 18.28 1.45
C LEU A 322 -25.08 18.51 2.36
N VAL A 323 -26.03 19.34 1.93
CA VAL A 323 -27.28 19.61 2.65
C VAL A 323 -28.08 18.35 3.00
N ASN A 324 -27.99 17.31 2.16
CA ASN A 324 -28.70 16.06 2.34
C ASN A 324 -27.95 15.12 3.28
N ASN A 325 -26.62 15.12 3.24
CA ASN A 325 -25.79 14.35 4.16
C ASN A 325 -25.86 14.88 5.60
N LEU A 326 -26.03 16.20 5.77
CA LEU A 326 -26.00 16.87 7.08
C LEU A 326 -27.38 17.06 7.74
N ARG A 327 -28.46 16.49 7.19
CA ARG A 327 -29.83 16.67 7.72
C ARG A 327 -30.00 16.22 9.18
N SER A 328 -29.20 15.26 9.63
CA SER A 328 -29.21 14.80 11.02
C SER A 328 -28.56 15.78 12.00
N LEU A 329 -27.75 16.73 11.52
CA LEU A 329 -27.10 17.75 12.35
C LEU A 329 -27.88 19.06 12.40
N ALA A 330 -28.50 19.46 11.29
CA ALA A 330 -29.19 20.74 11.19
C ALA A 330 -30.28 20.73 10.11
N LYS A 331 -31.24 21.67 10.24
CA LYS A 331 -32.26 21.91 9.22
C LYS A 331 -31.60 22.39 7.90
N PRO A 332 -32.12 21.98 6.72
CA PRO A 332 -31.54 22.36 5.43
C PRO A 332 -31.33 23.86 5.23
N GLU A 333 -32.20 24.70 5.78
CA GLU A 333 -32.14 26.16 5.69
C GLU A 333 -30.89 26.70 6.40
N LYS A 334 -30.59 26.19 7.61
CA LYS A 334 -29.39 26.54 8.38
C LYS A 334 -28.12 26.11 7.65
N ILE A 335 -28.12 24.92 7.04
CA ILE A 335 -26.95 24.42 6.30
C ILE A 335 -26.71 25.26 5.04
N ARG A 336 -27.75 25.62 4.28
CA ARG A 336 -27.62 26.50 3.11
C ARG A 336 -27.15 27.91 3.49
N ALA A 337 -27.65 28.45 4.60
CA ALA A 337 -27.19 29.74 5.11
C ALA A 337 -25.71 29.70 5.50
N ALA A 338 -25.26 28.63 6.17
CA ALA A 338 -23.86 28.44 6.53
C ALA A 338 -22.95 28.21 5.31
N LEU A 339 -23.44 27.54 4.26
CA LEU A 339 -22.72 27.46 2.98
C LEU A 339 -22.60 28.83 2.32
N GLY A 340 -23.70 29.60 2.29
CA GLY A 340 -23.73 30.95 1.73
C GLY A 340 -22.77 31.91 2.41
N SER A 341 -22.66 31.88 3.75
CA SER A 341 -21.71 32.73 4.49
C SER A 341 -20.24 32.38 4.23
N LEU A 342 -19.96 31.18 3.72
CA LEU A 342 -18.64 30.74 3.26
C LEU A 342 -18.41 30.94 1.75
N ASN A 343 -19.33 31.62 1.06
CA ASN A 343 -19.34 31.74 -0.41
C ASN A 343 -19.35 30.38 -1.14
N LEU A 344 -19.91 29.35 -0.52
CA LEU A 344 -20.06 28.03 -1.10
C LEU A 344 -21.45 27.86 -1.74
N ARG A 345 -21.49 27.09 -2.83
CA ARG A 345 -22.74 26.84 -3.55
C ARG A 345 -23.73 26.06 -2.66
N PRO A 346 -25.04 26.37 -2.71
CA PRO A 346 -26.06 25.64 -1.95
C PRO A 346 -26.22 24.18 -2.41
N ASP A 347 -25.74 23.85 -3.61
CA ASP A 347 -25.71 22.50 -4.18
C ASP A 347 -24.34 21.82 -4.12
N ALA A 348 -23.40 22.38 -3.36
CA ALA A 348 -22.09 21.79 -3.16
C ALA A 348 -22.18 20.37 -2.58
N ARG A 349 -21.27 19.52 -3.03
CA ARG A 349 -21.02 18.18 -2.48
C ARG A 349 -19.79 18.23 -1.58
N ALA A 350 -19.76 17.40 -0.55
CA ALA A 350 -18.65 17.36 0.41
C ALA A 350 -17.29 17.14 -0.26
N GLU A 351 -17.25 16.34 -1.33
CA GLU A 351 -16.04 16.04 -2.07
C GLU A 351 -15.43 17.23 -2.80
N GLN A 352 -16.15 18.34 -2.91
CA GLN A 352 -15.69 19.57 -3.56
C GLN A 352 -15.06 20.55 -2.57
N LEU A 353 -15.25 20.33 -1.26
CA LEU A 353 -14.76 21.23 -0.22
C LEU A 353 -13.36 20.81 0.23
N THR A 354 -12.51 21.80 0.45
CA THR A 354 -11.22 21.66 1.14
C THR A 354 -11.41 21.32 2.62
N VAL A 355 -10.34 20.82 3.26
CA VAL A 355 -10.33 20.56 4.71
C VAL A 355 -10.66 21.83 5.51
N ALA A 356 -10.19 23.00 5.06
CA ALA A 356 -10.42 24.28 5.71
C ALA A 356 -11.88 24.74 5.60
N GLU A 357 -12.51 24.58 4.42
CA GLU A 357 -13.93 24.89 4.22
C GLU A 357 -14.82 23.97 5.05
N LEU A 358 -14.51 22.67 5.11
CA LEU A 358 -15.20 21.72 5.99
C LEU A 358 -15.09 22.13 7.46
N ALA A 359 -13.91 22.56 7.91
CA ALA A 359 -13.68 23.01 9.29
C ALA A 359 -14.38 24.34 9.59
N ALA A 360 -14.47 25.26 8.63
CA ALA A 360 -15.24 26.49 8.76
C ALA A 360 -16.74 26.20 8.85
N LEU A 361 -17.26 25.31 8.00
CA LEU A 361 -18.66 24.89 8.03
C LEU A 361 -19.02 24.20 9.34
N HIS A 362 -18.14 23.31 9.84
CA HIS A 362 -18.32 22.65 11.13
C HIS A 362 -18.52 23.66 12.27
N ARG A 363 -17.64 24.68 12.35
CA ARG A 363 -17.71 25.73 13.37
C ARG A 363 -19.02 26.52 13.32
N LEU A 364 -19.50 26.85 12.12
CA LEU A 364 -20.79 27.55 11.94
C LEU A 364 -21.99 26.72 12.37
N LEU A 365 -21.90 25.39 12.25
CA LEU A 365 -23.00 24.50 12.62
C LEU A 365 -22.99 24.13 14.12
N GLU A 366 -21.81 24.05 14.76
CA GLU A 366 -21.66 23.81 16.21
C GLU A 366 -21.99 25.02 17.09
N GLY A 367 -21.69 26.24 16.63
CA GLY A 367 -21.88 27.47 17.41
C GLY A 367 -23.32 27.98 17.49
N SER A 368 -24.31 27.10 17.51
CA SER A 368 -25.74 27.45 17.43
C SER A 368 -26.62 26.52 18.24
#